data_AF-A0A0M9G4C1-F1
#
_entry.id   AF-A0A0M9G4C1-F1
#
_cell.length_a   1.000
_cell.length_b   1.000
_cell.length_c   1.000
_cell.angle_alpha   90.00
_cell.angle_beta   90.00
_cell.angle_gamma   90.00
#
_symmetry.space_group_name_H-M   'P 1'
#
loop_
_entity.id
_entity.type
_entity.pdbx_description
1 polymer ?
#
loop_
_entity_poly.entity_id
_entity_poly.type
_entity_poly.pdbx_seq_one_letter_code
_entity_poly.pdbx_strand_id
1 'polypeptide(L)'
;MDEGDWGALEKAWAAKFKPVPRQTPLPVLIAEADKAVADVIASLTKEYVGVVGTTASHSANSNPLGAFNDAASSASALSSSLARQSAPETGTHGAEEDASQTSMIDRSGDDGVADWPKLYGSLCLIQAPMVRCSRPAFRQVCRRWGTRISYTHMLIAESFVKSSHARHAEFALYDGEDRLVVQLAAKSGPVAAQAAGIVRPFCDAVDLNCGCPQRWAMKEGIGAALLEKPELVADMVRAIRNATPEGNGDTPALPCVVKIRVQEDLRRSVDFARQCEAAGAAWVTVHGRTPHCHPSAAVQFDAVRHIRESLSIPVVLNGGVTDVSSALEAALRTGCGGIMSANGLLDNPAAFYRAPSAAAMEQEVTFGASCVRWEEPTEREQERCTSMTENASSPFTPIRPVSFIWAPRHAVLSGGVAPPPPPSPTVFRYTVPAMWEAVITPREVISDFVRCAIRTDLAVPTTVQHVLRMARVYVSPAERNHLALLRSNLSVLSCLQEIGVYVKEGHIGCE
;
A
#
# COMPACT_ATOMS: atom_id res chain seq x y z
N MET A 1 -50.73 -4.59 -5.97
CA MET A 1 -49.73 -4.64 -7.06
C MET A 1 -48.95 -5.89 -6.82
N ASP A 2 -49.12 -6.86 -7.71
CA ASP A 2 -48.71 -8.24 -7.48
C ASP A 2 -47.20 -8.45 -7.71
N GLU A 3 -46.72 -9.65 -7.45
CA GLU A 3 -45.29 -10.04 -7.57
C GLU A 3 -44.84 -10.21 -9.05
N GLY A 4 -45.26 -9.29 -9.91
CA GLY A 4 -45.12 -9.35 -11.36
C GLY A 4 -43.74 -8.93 -11.88
N ASP A 5 -43.05 -9.87 -12.52
CA ASP A 5 -41.97 -9.66 -13.49
C ASP A 5 -40.77 -8.77 -13.07
N TRP A 6 -40.22 -9.04 -11.89
CA TRP A 6 -38.88 -8.56 -11.52
C TRP A 6 -37.79 -8.97 -12.53
N GLY A 7 -37.99 -10.08 -13.25
CA GLY A 7 -37.06 -10.60 -14.26
C GLY A 7 -36.90 -9.66 -15.46
N ALA A 8 -37.96 -8.98 -15.90
CA ALA A 8 -37.87 -7.93 -16.91
C ALA A 8 -37.09 -6.70 -16.41
N LEU A 9 -37.26 -6.32 -15.14
CA LEU A 9 -36.52 -5.20 -14.53
C LEU A 9 -35.03 -5.51 -14.38
N GLU A 10 -34.66 -6.70 -13.91
CA GLU A 10 -33.25 -7.11 -13.84
C GLU A 10 -32.62 -7.25 -15.23
N LYS A 11 -33.36 -7.79 -16.22
CA LYS A 11 -32.91 -7.80 -17.63
C LYS A 11 -32.76 -6.40 -18.21
N ALA A 12 -33.66 -5.47 -17.92
CA ALA A 12 -33.56 -4.09 -18.39
C ALA A 12 -32.36 -3.36 -17.76
N TRP A 13 -32.07 -3.62 -16.48
CA TRP A 13 -30.90 -3.07 -15.81
C TRP A 13 -29.60 -3.65 -16.38
N ALA A 14 -29.51 -4.97 -16.56
CA ALA A 14 -28.36 -5.63 -17.18
C ALA A 14 -28.16 -5.26 -18.66
N ALA A 15 -29.25 -5.08 -19.44
CA ALA A 15 -29.17 -4.68 -20.85
C ALA A 15 -28.68 -3.24 -21.03
N LYS A 16 -28.86 -2.36 -20.02
CA LYS A 16 -28.41 -0.97 -20.05
C LYS A 16 -26.90 -0.82 -19.75
N PHE A 17 -26.30 -1.80 -19.06
CA PHE A 17 -24.87 -1.86 -18.76
C PHE A 17 -24.25 -3.10 -19.39
N LYS A 18 -23.87 -3.01 -20.66
CA LYS A 18 -23.11 -4.08 -21.33
C LYS A 18 -21.81 -4.34 -20.55
N PRO A 19 -21.51 -5.59 -20.15
CA PRO A 19 -20.24 -5.88 -19.48
C PRO A 19 -19.08 -5.56 -20.41
N VAL A 20 -18.21 -4.64 -19.98
CA VAL A 20 -16.93 -4.38 -20.64
C VAL A 20 -16.09 -5.67 -20.54
N PRO A 21 -15.38 -6.09 -21.60
CA PRO A 21 -14.52 -7.27 -21.54
C PRO A 21 -13.54 -7.17 -20.36
N ARG A 22 -13.60 -8.14 -19.44
CA ARG A 22 -12.70 -8.17 -18.28
C ARG A 22 -11.26 -8.29 -18.76
N GLN A 23 -10.48 -7.26 -18.43
CA GLN A 23 -9.04 -7.23 -18.68
C GLN A 23 -8.31 -8.15 -17.68
N THR A 24 -6.97 -8.15 -17.68
CA THR A 24 -6.13 -8.94 -16.76
C THR A 24 -6.72 -9.00 -15.34
N PRO A 25 -6.98 -10.21 -14.78
CA PRO A 25 -7.65 -10.35 -13.49
C PRO A 25 -6.97 -9.57 -12.36
N LEU A 26 -7.75 -8.95 -11.48
CA LEU A 26 -7.23 -8.06 -10.43
C LEU A 26 -6.12 -8.68 -9.55
N PRO A 27 -6.16 -9.98 -9.15
CA PRO A 27 -5.07 -10.58 -8.39
C PRO A 27 -3.75 -10.62 -9.18
N VAL A 28 -3.81 -10.84 -10.50
CA VAL A 28 -2.63 -10.89 -11.38
C VAL A 28 -1.99 -9.51 -11.49
N LEU A 29 -2.79 -8.45 -11.66
CA LEU A 29 -2.30 -7.06 -11.68
C LEU A 29 -1.59 -6.63 -10.38
N ILE A 30 -1.96 -7.22 -9.24
CA ILE A 30 -1.26 -6.97 -7.96
C ILE A 30 0.00 -7.85 -7.86
N ALA A 31 -0.05 -9.11 -8.30
CA ALA A 31 1.12 -10.01 -8.34
C ALA A 31 2.23 -9.52 -9.29
N GLU A 32 1.88 -8.93 -10.43
CA GLU A 32 2.82 -8.29 -11.36
C GLU A 32 3.50 -7.07 -10.72
N ALA A 33 2.74 -6.26 -9.97
CA ALA A 33 3.29 -5.14 -9.21
C ALA A 33 4.19 -5.62 -8.05
N ASP A 34 3.78 -6.68 -7.34
CA ASP A 34 4.54 -7.31 -6.26
C ASP A 34 5.89 -7.86 -6.75
N LYS A 35 5.94 -8.41 -7.96
CA LYS A 35 7.18 -8.80 -8.62
C LYS A 35 8.06 -7.58 -8.94
N ALA A 36 7.49 -6.52 -9.52
CA ALA A 36 8.26 -5.32 -9.86
C ALA A 36 8.91 -4.66 -8.63
N VAL A 37 8.23 -4.65 -7.48
CA VAL A 37 8.82 -4.20 -6.21
C VAL A 37 9.97 -5.12 -5.78
N ALA A 38 9.79 -6.45 -5.86
CA ALA A 38 10.84 -7.41 -5.50
C ALA A 38 12.09 -7.30 -6.39
N ASP A 39 11.90 -7.12 -7.71
CA ASP A 39 12.99 -6.91 -8.68
C ASP A 39 13.81 -5.64 -8.33
N VAL A 40 13.16 -4.54 -7.91
CA VAL A 40 13.85 -3.31 -7.48
C VAL A 40 14.55 -3.47 -6.13
N ILE A 41 13.92 -4.09 -5.12
CA ILE A 41 14.58 -4.38 -3.84
C ILE A 41 15.84 -5.22 -4.05
N ALA A 42 15.80 -6.18 -4.99
CA ALA A 42 16.97 -6.98 -5.36
C ALA A 42 18.07 -6.16 -6.05
N SER A 43 17.74 -5.11 -6.81
CA SER A 43 18.73 -4.19 -7.41
C SER A 43 19.43 -3.35 -6.34
N LEU A 44 18.66 -2.66 -5.50
CA LEU A 44 19.17 -1.84 -4.38
C LEU A 44 20.04 -2.67 -3.41
N THR A 45 19.70 -3.96 -3.23
CA THR A 45 20.51 -4.88 -2.42
C THR A 45 21.87 -5.18 -3.06
N LYS A 46 21.93 -5.39 -4.38
CA LYS A 46 23.20 -5.63 -5.10
C LYS A 46 24.11 -4.39 -5.07
N GLU A 47 23.52 -3.21 -5.28
CA GLU A 47 24.22 -1.93 -5.22
C GLU A 47 24.96 -1.76 -3.87
N TYR A 48 24.25 -1.95 -2.76
CA TYR A 48 24.83 -1.84 -1.42
C TYR A 48 25.92 -2.91 -1.15
N VAL A 49 25.73 -4.15 -1.60
CA VAL A 49 26.74 -5.23 -1.46
C VAL A 49 27.99 -4.94 -2.31
N GLY A 50 27.82 -4.36 -3.51
CA GLY A 50 28.92 -3.93 -4.37
C GLY A 50 29.79 -2.85 -3.74
N VAL A 51 29.17 -1.84 -3.11
CA VAL A 51 29.87 -0.77 -2.38
C VAL A 51 30.64 -1.30 -1.17
N VAL A 52 30.07 -2.25 -0.41
CA VAL A 52 30.80 -2.89 0.70
C VAL A 52 31.97 -3.74 0.17
N GLY A 53 31.81 -4.42 -0.98
CA GLY A 53 32.86 -5.21 -1.60
C GLY A 53 34.12 -4.43 -2.03
N THR A 54 33.99 -3.16 -2.43
CA THR A 54 35.14 -2.35 -2.88
C THR A 54 35.99 -1.77 -1.75
N THR A 55 35.49 -1.75 -0.51
CA THR A 55 36.28 -1.32 0.67
C THR A 55 37.14 -2.43 1.29
N ALA A 56 37.08 -3.66 0.75
CA ALA A 56 37.76 -4.84 1.28
C ALA A 56 38.74 -5.51 0.28
N SER A 57 39.44 -4.73 -0.58
CA SER A 57 40.31 -5.30 -1.63
C SER A 57 41.57 -4.48 -1.95
N HIS A 58 42.34 -4.05 -0.93
CA HIS A 58 43.66 -3.42 -1.12
C HIS A 58 44.79 -3.97 -0.24
N SER A 59 44.83 -5.30 -0.04
CA SER A 59 46.09 -6.06 0.12
C SER A 59 45.87 -7.54 -0.20
N ALA A 60 46.96 -8.25 -0.56
CA ALA A 60 47.01 -9.65 -0.99
C ALA A 60 46.36 -9.99 -2.35
N ASN A 61 47.13 -9.81 -3.44
CA ASN A 61 46.91 -10.55 -4.69
C ASN A 61 48.23 -11.09 -5.23
N SER A 62 48.54 -12.34 -4.88
CA SER A 62 49.65 -13.12 -5.48
C SER A 62 49.38 -14.62 -5.32
N ASN A 63 48.58 -15.18 -6.21
CA ASN A 63 48.62 -16.61 -6.53
C ASN A 63 50.00 -16.92 -7.17
N PRO A 64 50.59 -18.12 -7.01
CA PRO A 64 50.04 -19.28 -7.72
C PRO A 64 50.15 -20.64 -7.00
N LEU A 65 49.68 -21.67 -7.71
CA LEU A 65 49.77 -23.10 -7.42
C LEU A 65 51.21 -23.61 -7.16
N GLY A 66 51.38 -24.57 -6.25
CA GLY A 66 52.46 -25.56 -6.35
C GLY A 66 53.10 -26.05 -5.04
N ALA A 67 53.12 -27.37 -4.86
CA ALA A 67 54.06 -28.17 -4.05
C ALA A 67 54.53 -27.67 -2.66
N PHE A 68 54.05 -28.34 -1.61
CA PHE A 68 54.85 -28.56 -0.40
C PHE A 68 55.73 -29.80 -0.59
N ASN A 69 57.06 -29.65 -0.47
CA ASN A 69 57.92 -30.63 0.20
C ASN A 69 59.27 -29.99 0.59
N ASP A 70 59.88 -30.53 1.64
CA ASP A 70 61.30 -30.46 2.03
C ASP A 70 62.03 -29.09 2.16
N ALA A 71 62.05 -28.65 3.43
CA ALA A 71 63.27 -28.55 4.25
C ALA A 71 64.32 -27.41 4.10
N ALA A 72 64.85 -27.06 5.29
CA ALA A 72 66.23 -26.63 5.60
C ALA A 72 66.67 -25.15 5.48
N SER A 73 67.30 -24.71 6.57
CA SER A 73 68.49 -23.82 6.62
C SER A 73 68.39 -22.33 6.26
N SER A 74 68.16 -21.53 7.31
CA SER A 74 69.16 -20.59 7.87
C SER A 74 69.93 -19.58 6.97
N ALA A 75 69.67 -18.31 7.29
CA ALA A 75 70.67 -17.25 7.56
C ALA A 75 71.19 -16.28 6.46
N SER A 76 71.08 -14.99 6.83
CA SER A 76 72.13 -13.94 6.82
C SER A 76 72.05 -12.75 5.84
N ALA A 77 72.54 -11.61 6.36
CA ALA A 77 73.16 -10.47 5.70
C ALA A 77 72.38 -9.59 4.69
N LEU A 78 71.86 -8.47 5.22
CA LEU A 78 72.24 -7.08 4.85
C LEU A 78 73.25 -6.90 3.69
N SER A 79 73.04 -5.91 2.79
CA SER A 79 73.63 -4.56 2.97
C SER A 79 73.37 -3.54 1.83
N SER A 80 72.82 -2.37 2.19
CA SER A 80 73.19 -0.99 1.78
C SER A 80 73.26 -0.47 0.32
N SER A 81 72.85 0.80 0.17
CA SER A 81 73.48 1.87 -0.67
C SER A 81 73.28 1.87 -2.20
N LEU A 82 73.25 3.01 -2.92
CA LEU A 82 72.93 4.45 -2.68
C LEU A 82 73.09 5.22 -4.02
N ALA A 83 72.65 6.50 -4.08
CA ALA A 83 73.09 7.54 -5.06
C ALA A 83 72.68 7.37 -6.56
N ARG A 84 72.60 8.41 -7.42
CA ARG A 84 72.63 9.90 -7.30
C ARG A 84 72.20 10.58 -8.63
N GLN A 85 71.50 11.73 -8.54
CA GLN A 85 71.62 12.95 -9.41
C GLN A 85 71.30 12.79 -10.94
N SER A 86 71.02 13.82 -11.75
CA SER A 86 71.04 15.30 -11.65
C SER A 86 69.97 15.99 -12.55
N ALA A 87 69.70 17.28 -12.34
CA ALA A 87 68.89 18.17 -13.21
C ALA A 87 69.78 18.91 -14.27
N PRO A 88 69.37 19.95 -15.06
CA PRO A 88 68.74 21.21 -14.59
C PRO A 88 67.62 21.88 -15.47
N GLU A 89 66.78 22.65 -14.78
CA GLU A 89 66.19 23.99 -15.05
C GLU A 89 66.22 24.63 -16.47
N THR A 90 65.07 25.21 -16.89
CA THR A 90 64.77 26.67 -16.75
C THR A 90 63.39 27.01 -17.37
N GLY A 91 62.60 27.90 -16.73
CA GLY A 91 61.28 28.33 -17.26
C GLY A 91 60.52 29.27 -16.32
N THR A 92 60.32 30.52 -16.74
CA THR A 92 59.77 31.65 -15.97
C THR A 92 58.34 31.46 -15.42
N HIS A 93 58.09 31.98 -14.21
CA HIS A 93 56.74 32.10 -13.62
C HIS A 93 55.84 33.11 -14.36
N GLY A 94 54.58 32.72 -14.53
CA GLY A 94 53.40 33.58 -14.61
C GLY A 94 52.26 32.85 -13.90
N ALA A 95 51.44 33.53 -13.08
CA ALA A 95 50.48 32.89 -12.20
C ALA A 95 49.04 32.99 -12.72
N GLU A 96 48.39 31.83 -12.85
CA GLU A 96 46.93 31.68 -12.95
C GLU A 96 46.50 30.55 -11.99
N GLU A 97 45.26 30.59 -11.52
CA GLU A 97 44.79 29.79 -10.38
C GLU A 97 44.31 28.37 -10.78
N ASP A 98 44.43 27.43 -9.84
CA ASP A 98 44.16 26.00 -10.05
C ASP A 98 42.65 25.72 -10.19
N ALA A 99 42.19 25.64 -11.44
CA ALA A 99 40.89 25.10 -11.84
C ALA A 99 41.07 23.73 -12.53
N SER A 100 41.66 22.77 -11.82
CA SER A 100 41.94 21.41 -12.30
C SER A 100 40.68 20.66 -12.77
N GLN A 101 40.46 20.70 -14.09
CA GLN A 101 39.45 19.94 -14.80
C GLN A 101 39.64 18.42 -14.58
N THR A 102 38.90 17.84 -13.64
CA THR A 102 38.69 16.38 -13.64
C THR A 102 37.61 16.07 -14.65
N SER A 103 38.01 15.59 -15.83
CA SER A 103 37.11 15.21 -16.91
C SER A 103 36.07 14.19 -16.44
N MET A 104 34.79 14.44 -16.75
CA MET A 104 33.74 13.44 -16.53
C MET A 104 34.07 12.18 -17.33
N ILE A 105 34.27 11.06 -16.65
CA ILE A 105 34.35 9.75 -17.30
C ILE A 105 32.92 9.34 -17.62
N ASP A 106 32.54 9.43 -18.90
CA ASP A 106 31.30 8.86 -19.40
C ASP A 106 31.31 7.34 -19.17
N ARG A 107 30.45 6.87 -18.25
CA ARG A 107 30.26 5.45 -17.93
C ARG A 107 28.93 4.96 -18.49
N SER A 108 28.84 4.89 -19.80
CA SER A 108 27.70 4.27 -20.48
C SER A 108 27.70 2.74 -20.29
N GLY A 109 27.23 2.23 -19.13
CA GLY A 109 27.28 0.79 -18.87
C GLY A 109 26.59 0.28 -17.59
N ASP A 110 25.25 0.29 -17.56
CA ASP A 110 24.40 -0.51 -16.65
C ASP A 110 24.75 -0.42 -15.14
N ASP A 111 25.10 0.80 -14.67
CA ASP A 111 25.26 1.09 -13.25
C ASP A 111 23.93 0.79 -12.53
N GLY A 112 23.99 0.02 -11.42
CA GLY A 112 22.85 -0.73 -10.83
C GLY A 112 21.70 0.06 -10.18
N VAL A 113 21.55 1.34 -10.53
CA VAL A 113 20.52 2.27 -10.08
C VAL A 113 19.12 1.70 -10.32
N ALA A 114 18.25 1.78 -9.32
CA ALA A 114 16.87 1.32 -9.43
C ALA A 114 16.09 2.05 -10.54
N ASP A 115 15.40 1.27 -11.39
CA ASP A 115 14.47 1.78 -12.41
C ASP A 115 13.14 2.23 -11.76
N TRP A 116 13.21 3.39 -11.10
CA TRP A 116 12.08 4.07 -10.46
C TRP A 116 10.92 4.39 -11.44
N PRO A 117 11.15 4.80 -12.71
CA PRO A 117 10.06 5.02 -13.67
C PRO A 117 9.24 3.76 -13.94
N LYS A 118 9.92 2.63 -14.16
CA LYS A 118 9.27 1.31 -14.32
C LYS A 118 8.58 0.84 -13.06
N LEU A 119 9.18 1.04 -11.88
CA LEU A 119 8.54 0.67 -10.61
C LEU A 119 7.19 1.39 -10.44
N TYR A 120 7.15 2.71 -10.59
CA TYR A 120 5.89 3.48 -10.58
C TYR A 120 4.92 3.02 -11.67
N GLY A 121 5.42 2.80 -12.89
CA GLY A 121 4.64 2.28 -14.02
C GLY A 121 4.03 0.90 -13.76
N SER A 122 4.65 0.07 -12.92
CA SER A 122 4.17 -1.25 -12.50
C SER A 122 3.31 -1.25 -11.24
N LEU A 123 3.40 -0.25 -10.34
CA LEU A 123 2.63 -0.24 -9.08
C LEU A 123 1.11 -0.34 -9.32
N CYS A 124 0.44 -1.17 -8.53
CA CYS A 124 -1.01 -1.26 -8.51
C CYS A 124 -1.55 -0.26 -7.47
N LEU A 125 -1.76 0.98 -7.91
CA LEU A 125 -2.26 2.09 -7.09
C LEU A 125 -3.79 2.03 -6.97
N ILE A 126 -4.33 2.10 -5.75
CA ILE A 126 -5.72 1.74 -5.44
C ILE A 126 -6.45 2.84 -4.64
N GLN A 127 -7.68 3.14 -5.03
CA GLN A 127 -8.59 4.01 -4.27
C GLN A 127 -9.31 3.20 -3.17
N ALA A 128 -9.11 3.56 -1.91
CA ALA A 128 -9.69 2.85 -0.76
C ALA A 128 -11.22 2.96 -0.67
N PRO A 129 -11.90 1.94 -0.12
CA PRO A 129 -13.33 2.01 0.18
C PRO A 129 -13.60 3.01 1.32
N MET A 130 -14.38 4.05 1.05
CA MET A 130 -14.66 5.13 1.99
C MET A 130 -16.15 5.44 2.05
N VAL A 131 -16.76 5.24 3.23
CA VAL A 131 -18.21 5.43 3.51
C VAL A 131 -18.69 6.78 2.98
N ARG A 132 -19.77 6.76 2.19
CA ARG A 132 -20.34 7.88 1.41
C ARG A 132 -19.42 8.58 0.40
N CYS A 133 -18.09 8.50 0.53
CA CYS A 133 -17.15 9.24 -0.32
C CYS A 133 -16.88 8.54 -1.65
N SER A 134 -16.74 7.20 -1.67
CA SER A 134 -16.42 6.38 -2.85
C SER A 134 -17.64 6.14 -3.78
N ARG A 135 -18.24 7.25 -4.24
CA ARG A 135 -19.34 7.31 -5.22
C ARG A 135 -18.79 7.41 -6.66
N PRO A 136 -19.58 7.06 -7.70
CA PRO A 136 -19.09 6.98 -9.09
C PRO A 136 -18.20 8.14 -9.52
N ALA A 137 -18.65 9.39 -9.33
CA ALA A 137 -17.86 10.57 -9.64
C ALA A 137 -16.45 10.60 -9.04
N PHE A 138 -16.31 10.26 -7.75
CA PHE A 138 -15.01 10.22 -7.08
C PHE A 138 -14.13 9.08 -7.63
N ARG A 139 -14.72 7.91 -7.91
CA ARG A 139 -14.01 6.75 -8.47
C ARG A 139 -13.53 7.04 -9.89
N GLN A 140 -14.36 7.66 -10.72
CA GLN A 140 -14.04 8.06 -12.09
C GLN A 140 -12.86 9.05 -12.13
N VAL A 141 -12.86 10.05 -11.24
CA VAL A 141 -11.75 11.02 -11.12
C VAL A 141 -10.47 10.35 -10.64
N CYS A 142 -10.52 9.46 -9.65
CA CYS A 142 -9.35 8.69 -9.22
C CYS A 142 -8.80 7.78 -10.33
N ARG A 143 -9.67 7.10 -11.10
CA ARG A 143 -9.29 6.26 -12.25
C ARG A 143 -8.66 7.09 -13.37
N ARG A 144 -9.15 8.32 -13.61
CA ARG A 144 -8.54 9.29 -14.55
C ARG A 144 -7.15 9.72 -14.09
N TRP A 145 -6.95 9.89 -12.78
CA TRP A 145 -5.74 10.48 -12.19
C TRP A 145 -4.86 9.49 -11.41
N GLY A 146 -4.72 8.26 -11.93
CA GLY A 146 -3.61 7.36 -11.59
C GLY A 146 -3.95 6.12 -10.76
N THR A 147 -5.17 5.97 -10.22
CA THR A 147 -5.55 4.67 -9.61
C THR A 147 -5.89 3.64 -10.68
N ARG A 148 -5.33 2.43 -10.56
CA ARG A 148 -5.65 1.26 -11.40
C ARG A 148 -6.91 0.55 -10.95
N ILE A 149 -7.13 0.42 -9.63
CA ILE A 149 -8.27 -0.28 -9.04
C ILE A 149 -9.08 0.71 -8.19
N SER A 150 -10.41 0.66 -8.34
CA SER A 150 -11.35 1.44 -7.55
C SER A 150 -12.15 0.54 -6.63
N TYR A 151 -12.51 1.05 -5.45
CA TYR A 151 -13.42 0.37 -4.52
C TYR A 151 -14.72 1.16 -4.38
N THR A 152 -15.85 0.48 -4.27
CA THR A 152 -17.08 1.11 -3.77
C THR A 152 -16.88 1.62 -2.34
N HIS A 153 -17.83 2.40 -1.83
CA HIS A 153 -17.94 2.52 -0.38
C HIS A 153 -18.38 1.19 0.25
N MET A 154 -18.38 1.09 1.58
CA MET A 154 -18.85 -0.09 2.30
C MET A 154 -20.38 -0.25 2.20
N LEU A 155 -20.86 -1.25 1.45
CA LEU A 155 -22.27 -1.62 1.38
C LEU A 155 -22.67 -2.49 2.58
N ILE A 156 -23.82 -2.24 3.21
CA ILE A 156 -24.35 -3.12 4.25
C ILE A 156 -25.06 -4.31 3.59
N ALA A 157 -24.41 -5.48 3.55
CA ALA A 157 -24.85 -6.63 2.76
C ALA A 157 -26.27 -7.09 3.12
N GLU A 158 -26.63 -7.06 4.41
CA GLU A 158 -27.99 -7.42 4.86
C GLU A 158 -29.08 -6.48 4.32
N SER A 159 -28.83 -5.17 4.30
CA SER A 159 -29.75 -4.18 3.73
C SER A 159 -29.81 -4.27 2.21
N PHE A 160 -28.62 -4.43 1.59
CA PHE A 160 -28.44 -4.55 0.15
C PHE A 160 -29.16 -5.78 -0.43
N VAL A 161 -29.12 -6.92 0.26
CA VAL A 161 -29.90 -8.11 -0.10
C VAL A 161 -31.40 -7.85 0.05
N LYS A 162 -31.84 -7.38 1.23
CA LYS A 162 -33.26 -7.30 1.60
C LYS A 162 -34.06 -6.20 0.89
N SER A 163 -33.42 -5.10 0.48
CA SER A 163 -34.12 -3.92 -0.03
C SER A 163 -33.57 -3.43 -1.37
N SER A 164 -34.39 -3.49 -2.42
CA SER A 164 -34.10 -2.89 -3.73
C SER A 164 -33.89 -1.38 -3.63
N HIS A 165 -34.64 -0.68 -2.76
CA HIS A 165 -34.43 0.75 -2.50
C HIS A 165 -33.03 1.01 -1.91
N ALA A 166 -32.57 0.19 -0.96
CA ALA A 166 -31.21 0.28 -0.42
C ALA A 166 -30.15 0.02 -1.51
N ARG A 167 -30.39 -0.91 -2.45
CA ARG A 167 -29.48 -1.12 -3.59
C ARG A 167 -29.35 0.13 -4.45
N HIS A 168 -30.46 0.76 -4.85
CA HIS A 168 -30.46 1.96 -5.69
C HIS A 168 -29.85 3.19 -4.98
N ALA A 169 -30.03 3.33 -3.66
CA ALA A 169 -29.43 4.42 -2.89
C ALA A 169 -27.93 4.22 -2.63
N GLU A 170 -27.51 2.99 -2.33
CA GLU A 170 -26.14 2.71 -1.89
C GLU A 170 -25.22 2.19 -3.01
N PHE A 171 -25.71 1.73 -4.16
CA PHE A 171 -24.86 1.28 -5.27
C PHE A 171 -25.23 1.91 -6.61
N ALA A 172 -24.20 2.40 -7.30
CA ALA A 172 -24.26 2.97 -8.64
C ALA A 172 -22.89 2.82 -9.32
N LEU A 173 -22.90 2.82 -10.65
CA LEU A 173 -21.72 2.86 -11.53
C LEU A 173 -21.65 4.19 -12.29
N TYR A 174 -20.51 4.48 -12.90
CA TYR A 174 -20.44 5.40 -14.05
C TYR A 174 -20.30 4.60 -15.36
N ASP A 175 -20.53 5.25 -16.51
CA ASP A 175 -20.42 4.56 -17.81
C ASP A 175 -18.96 4.21 -18.14
N GLY A 176 -18.74 2.98 -18.63
CA GLY A 176 -17.40 2.43 -18.86
C GLY A 176 -16.57 2.15 -17.59
N GLU A 177 -17.18 2.06 -16.40
CA GLU A 177 -16.48 1.74 -15.16
C GLU A 177 -15.87 0.32 -15.18
N ASP A 178 -14.56 0.22 -14.92
CA ASP A 178 -13.78 -1.01 -14.88
C ASP A 178 -12.98 -1.17 -13.57
N ARG A 179 -12.48 -2.38 -13.32
CA ARG A 179 -11.58 -2.71 -12.20
C ARG A 179 -12.17 -2.30 -10.85
N LEU A 180 -13.47 -2.52 -10.69
CA LEU A 180 -14.23 -2.15 -9.51
C LEU A 180 -14.27 -3.30 -8.50
N VAL A 181 -13.87 -3.04 -7.26
CA VAL A 181 -14.05 -3.93 -6.12
C VAL A 181 -15.25 -3.47 -5.30
N VAL A 182 -16.22 -4.34 -5.08
CA VAL A 182 -17.40 -4.02 -4.26
C VAL A 182 -17.14 -4.43 -2.82
N GLN A 183 -17.02 -3.45 -1.91
CA GLN A 183 -16.87 -3.72 -0.48
C GLN A 183 -18.22 -3.99 0.18
N LEU A 184 -18.31 -5.15 0.83
CA LEU A 184 -19.44 -5.62 1.62
C LEU A 184 -19.08 -5.60 3.12
N ALA A 185 -20.02 -5.15 3.94
CA ALA A 185 -20.06 -5.44 5.36
C ALA A 185 -21.14 -6.51 5.62
N ALA A 186 -20.70 -7.71 6.00
CA ALA A 186 -21.53 -8.87 6.25
C ALA A 186 -21.16 -9.52 7.60
N LYS A 187 -22.08 -10.32 8.14
CA LYS A 187 -21.94 -11.01 9.45
C LYS A 187 -22.30 -12.50 9.42
N SER A 188 -22.45 -13.08 8.22
CA SER A 188 -22.69 -14.51 7.99
C SER A 188 -22.43 -14.90 6.52
N GLY A 189 -21.98 -16.13 6.29
CA GLY A 189 -21.71 -16.68 4.95
C GLY A 189 -22.87 -16.52 3.95
N PRO A 190 -24.11 -16.92 4.27
CA PRO A 190 -25.24 -16.83 3.34
C PRO A 190 -25.54 -15.40 2.86
N VAL A 191 -25.46 -14.40 3.75
CA VAL A 191 -25.72 -12.99 3.39
C VAL A 191 -24.57 -12.42 2.56
N ALA A 192 -23.32 -12.78 2.89
CA ALA A 192 -22.15 -12.40 2.11
C ALA A 192 -22.21 -12.98 0.67
N ALA A 193 -22.53 -14.27 0.56
CA ALA A 193 -22.69 -14.99 -0.70
C ALA A 193 -23.83 -14.42 -1.57
N GLN A 194 -25.00 -14.16 -0.98
CA GLN A 194 -26.14 -13.60 -1.72
C GLN A 194 -25.85 -12.17 -2.20
N ALA A 195 -25.20 -11.33 -1.37
CA ALA A 195 -24.77 -10.01 -1.80
C ALA A 195 -23.73 -10.07 -2.92
N ALA A 196 -22.74 -10.97 -2.83
CA ALA A 196 -21.74 -11.19 -3.88
C ALA A 196 -22.37 -11.65 -5.21
N GLY A 197 -23.37 -12.54 -5.15
CA GLY A 197 -24.14 -12.97 -6.32
C GLY A 197 -24.85 -11.82 -7.03
N ILE A 198 -25.49 -10.91 -6.28
CA ILE A 198 -26.18 -9.72 -6.84
C ILE A 198 -25.18 -8.77 -7.52
N VAL A 199 -23.98 -8.57 -6.96
CA VAL A 199 -23.00 -7.60 -7.50
C VAL A 199 -22.04 -8.17 -8.55
N ARG A 200 -21.94 -9.50 -8.70
CA ARG A 200 -21.04 -10.19 -9.65
C ARG A 200 -21.06 -9.66 -11.10
N PRO A 201 -22.18 -9.21 -11.69
CA PRO A 201 -22.18 -8.65 -13.04
C PRO A 201 -21.60 -7.22 -13.14
N PHE A 202 -21.36 -6.57 -12.00
CA PHE A 202 -21.10 -5.12 -11.88
C PHE A 202 -19.76 -4.79 -11.20
N CYS A 203 -18.92 -5.80 -10.98
CA CYS A 203 -17.62 -5.67 -10.33
C CYS A 203 -16.64 -6.75 -10.79
N ASP A 204 -15.35 -6.56 -10.52
CA ASP A 204 -14.27 -7.49 -10.87
C ASP A 204 -13.67 -8.20 -9.63
N ALA A 205 -14.13 -7.82 -8.43
CA ALA A 205 -13.92 -8.53 -7.16
C ALA A 205 -14.94 -8.07 -6.10
N VAL A 206 -15.06 -8.82 -5.01
CA VAL A 206 -15.81 -8.43 -3.79
C VAL A 206 -14.90 -8.44 -2.57
N ASP A 207 -15.06 -7.48 -1.67
CA ASP A 207 -14.21 -7.29 -0.48
C ASP A 207 -15.01 -7.34 0.82
N LEU A 208 -14.55 -8.14 1.78
CA LEU A 208 -15.14 -8.21 3.12
C LEU A 208 -14.49 -7.19 4.06
N ASN A 209 -15.26 -6.19 4.50
CA ASN A 209 -14.77 -5.21 5.47
C ASN A 209 -14.65 -5.81 6.87
N CYS A 210 -13.42 -6.17 7.24
CA CYS A 210 -13.01 -6.62 8.57
C CYS A 210 -12.15 -5.57 9.30
N GLY A 211 -12.26 -4.29 8.91
CA GLY A 211 -11.30 -3.23 9.32
C GLY A 211 -11.91 -1.86 9.65
N CYS A 212 -13.23 -1.69 9.58
CA CYS A 212 -13.92 -0.46 9.97
C CYS A 212 -14.02 -0.32 11.51
N PRO A 213 -13.39 0.69 12.14
CA PRO A 213 -13.39 0.87 13.60
C PRO A 213 -14.56 1.75 14.09
N GLN A 214 -15.57 2.02 13.25
CA GLN A 214 -16.67 2.89 13.65
C GLN A 214 -17.53 2.16 14.69
N ARG A 215 -17.78 2.81 15.84
CA ARG A 215 -18.43 2.19 17.01
C ARG A 215 -19.78 1.51 16.70
N TRP A 216 -20.57 2.08 15.79
CA TRP A 216 -21.84 1.48 15.35
C TRP A 216 -21.60 0.19 14.55
N ALA A 217 -20.64 0.16 13.62
CA ALA A 217 -20.32 -1.02 12.82
C ALA A 217 -19.81 -2.15 13.71
N MET A 218 -18.93 -1.84 14.66
CA MET A 218 -18.46 -2.81 15.65
C MET A 218 -19.61 -3.36 16.53
N LYS A 219 -20.56 -2.50 16.94
CA LYS A 219 -21.75 -2.92 17.70
C LYS A 219 -22.66 -3.85 16.89
N GLU A 220 -22.81 -3.62 15.59
CA GLU A 220 -23.55 -4.49 14.65
C GLU A 220 -22.78 -5.79 14.28
N GLY A 221 -21.59 -6.01 14.86
CA GLY A 221 -20.79 -7.21 14.64
C GLY A 221 -20.05 -7.26 13.30
N ILE A 222 -19.90 -6.12 12.62
CA ILE A 222 -19.24 -5.96 11.32
C ILE A 222 -17.98 -5.08 11.44
N GLY A 223 -17.16 -4.99 10.38
CA GLY A 223 -15.94 -4.19 10.42
C GLY A 223 -14.90 -4.80 11.35
N ALA A 224 -14.23 -3.98 12.15
CA ALA A 224 -13.15 -4.43 13.04
C ALA A 224 -13.59 -5.46 14.10
N ALA A 225 -14.89 -5.57 14.40
CA ALA A 225 -15.41 -6.62 15.29
C ALA A 225 -15.32 -8.04 14.71
N LEU A 226 -15.00 -8.18 13.41
CA LEU A 226 -14.74 -9.46 12.76
C LEU A 226 -13.31 -9.98 12.98
N LEU A 227 -12.36 -9.14 13.42
CA LEU A 227 -10.98 -9.56 13.74
C LEU A 227 -10.93 -10.60 14.87
N GLU A 228 -11.88 -10.50 15.81
CA GLU A 228 -12.12 -11.45 16.90
C GLU A 228 -12.87 -12.72 16.46
N LYS A 229 -13.18 -12.87 15.16
CA LYS A 229 -14.01 -13.97 14.61
C LYS A 229 -13.45 -14.52 13.28
N PRO A 230 -12.18 -14.96 13.22
CA PRO A 230 -11.54 -15.34 11.97
C PRO A 230 -12.26 -16.50 11.25
N GLU A 231 -12.78 -17.50 11.97
CA GLU A 231 -13.55 -18.60 11.37
C GLU A 231 -14.86 -18.15 10.69
N LEU A 232 -15.50 -17.10 11.19
CA LEU A 232 -16.69 -16.51 10.56
C LEU A 232 -16.32 -15.75 9.28
N VAL A 233 -15.14 -15.14 9.24
CA VAL A 233 -14.62 -14.50 8.02
C VAL A 233 -14.18 -15.54 7.00
N ALA A 234 -13.53 -16.61 7.45
CA ALA A 234 -13.21 -17.77 6.62
C ALA A 234 -14.49 -18.44 6.05
N ASP A 235 -15.56 -18.58 6.85
CA ASP A 235 -16.87 -19.00 6.35
C ASP A 235 -17.42 -18.05 5.27
N MET A 236 -17.39 -16.73 5.50
CA MET A 236 -17.84 -15.76 4.50
C MET A 236 -17.02 -15.81 3.19
N VAL A 237 -15.71 -15.98 3.25
CA VAL A 237 -14.85 -16.16 2.06
C VAL A 237 -15.20 -17.44 1.31
N ARG A 238 -15.32 -18.58 2.02
CA ARG A 238 -15.74 -19.86 1.43
C ARG A 238 -17.12 -19.75 0.78
N ALA A 239 -18.09 -19.14 1.47
CA ALA A 239 -19.47 -18.98 1.01
C ALA A 239 -19.57 -18.09 -0.24
N ILE A 240 -18.85 -16.96 -0.28
CA ILE A 240 -18.75 -16.13 -1.48
C ILE A 240 -18.21 -16.94 -2.65
N ARG A 241 -17.01 -17.53 -2.53
CA ARG A 241 -16.37 -18.27 -3.63
C ARG A 241 -17.27 -19.39 -4.15
N ASN A 242 -17.91 -20.15 -3.26
CA ASN A 242 -18.77 -21.26 -3.62
C ASN A 242 -20.08 -20.80 -4.31
N ALA A 243 -20.57 -19.59 -4.04
CA ALA A 243 -21.72 -18.99 -4.72
C ALA A 243 -21.34 -18.22 -6.00
N THR A 244 -20.07 -17.84 -6.18
CA THR A 244 -19.56 -17.14 -7.36
C THR A 244 -18.37 -17.87 -8.03
N PRO A 245 -18.52 -19.16 -8.41
CA PRO A 245 -17.45 -19.96 -9.02
C PRO A 245 -17.10 -19.48 -10.44
N GLU A 246 -16.20 -20.21 -11.11
CA GLU A 246 -16.03 -20.11 -12.56
C GLU A 246 -17.32 -20.57 -13.27
N GLY A 247 -17.67 -19.91 -14.37
CA GLY A 247 -18.82 -20.28 -15.19
C GLY A 247 -18.46 -21.33 -16.24
N ASN A 248 -19.48 -21.92 -16.86
CA ASN A 248 -19.31 -22.81 -18.02
C ASN A 248 -19.03 -21.98 -19.30
N GLY A 249 -17.87 -21.31 -19.36
CA GLY A 249 -17.46 -20.40 -20.44
C GLY A 249 -16.51 -19.30 -19.94
N ASP A 250 -16.38 -18.20 -20.68
CA ASP A 250 -15.38 -17.13 -20.47
C ASP A 250 -15.59 -16.24 -19.21
N THR A 251 -16.34 -16.72 -18.21
CA THR A 251 -16.61 -15.98 -16.97
C THR A 251 -15.79 -16.56 -15.80
N PRO A 252 -14.65 -15.96 -15.43
CA PRO A 252 -13.83 -16.44 -14.32
C PRO A 252 -14.56 -16.34 -12.97
N ALA A 253 -14.04 -17.04 -11.97
CA ALA A 253 -14.48 -16.90 -10.58
C ALA A 253 -14.37 -15.44 -10.12
N LEU A 254 -15.30 -15.00 -9.28
CA LEU A 254 -15.24 -13.65 -8.71
C LEU A 254 -14.23 -13.66 -7.54
N PRO A 255 -13.12 -12.90 -7.61
CA PRO A 255 -12.14 -12.85 -6.52
C PRO A 255 -12.79 -12.32 -5.24
N CYS A 256 -12.64 -13.07 -4.14
CA CYS A 256 -13.01 -12.63 -2.80
C CYS A 256 -11.79 -12.03 -2.10
N VAL A 257 -11.94 -10.85 -1.52
CA VAL A 257 -10.89 -10.06 -0.87
C VAL A 257 -11.26 -9.89 0.60
N VAL A 258 -10.27 -9.71 1.47
CA VAL A 258 -10.52 -9.35 2.87
C VAL A 258 -9.72 -8.12 3.25
N LYS A 259 -10.41 -7.05 3.68
CA LYS A 259 -9.78 -5.82 4.16
C LYS A 259 -9.75 -5.75 5.68
N ILE A 260 -8.55 -5.89 6.26
CA ILE A 260 -8.29 -5.99 7.69
C ILE A 260 -7.61 -4.72 8.25
N ARG A 261 -7.43 -4.73 9.57
CA ARG A 261 -6.42 -3.93 10.30
C ARG A 261 -5.43 -4.88 10.96
N VAL A 262 -4.21 -4.42 11.21
CA VAL A 262 -3.31 -5.07 12.18
C VAL A 262 -3.96 -5.07 13.57
N GLN A 263 -3.70 -6.09 14.36
CA GLN A 263 -4.08 -6.20 15.76
C GLN A 263 -2.88 -5.85 16.67
N GLU A 264 -3.12 -5.74 17.97
CA GLU A 264 -2.06 -5.40 18.94
C GLU A 264 -1.04 -6.54 19.13
N ASP A 265 -1.46 -7.80 18.95
CA ASP A 265 -0.54 -8.92 18.70
C ASP A 265 -0.41 -9.17 17.19
N LEU A 266 0.82 -9.05 16.68
CA LEU A 266 1.14 -9.33 15.28
C LEU A 266 0.83 -10.77 14.88
N ARG A 267 1.02 -11.75 15.78
CA ARG A 267 0.73 -13.17 15.49
C ARG A 267 -0.73 -13.37 15.17
N ARG A 268 -1.64 -12.79 15.96
CA ARG A 268 -3.08 -12.79 15.66
C ARG A 268 -3.40 -12.19 14.29
N SER A 269 -2.61 -11.21 13.83
CA SER A 269 -2.78 -10.58 12.52
C SER A 269 -2.32 -11.49 11.38
N VAL A 270 -1.17 -12.16 11.55
CA VAL A 270 -0.63 -13.17 10.62
C VAL A 270 -1.56 -14.39 10.53
N ASP A 271 -2.00 -14.92 11.67
CA ASP A 271 -2.87 -16.10 11.73
C ASP A 271 -4.26 -15.81 11.14
N PHE A 272 -4.80 -14.60 11.35
CA PHE A 272 -6.03 -14.15 10.70
C PHE A 272 -5.88 -14.09 9.17
N ALA A 273 -4.76 -13.51 8.69
CA ALA A 273 -4.51 -13.37 7.26
C ALA A 273 -4.32 -14.74 6.58
N ARG A 274 -3.61 -15.67 7.24
CA ARG A 274 -3.45 -17.07 6.79
C ARG A 274 -4.76 -17.84 6.77
N GLN A 275 -5.65 -17.61 7.74
CA GLN A 275 -7.01 -18.19 7.71
C GLN A 275 -7.85 -17.64 6.55
N CYS A 276 -7.68 -16.37 6.17
CA CYS A 276 -8.31 -15.81 4.98
C CYS A 276 -7.76 -16.43 3.68
N GLU A 277 -6.43 -16.60 3.59
CA GLU A 277 -5.77 -17.30 2.47
C GLU A 277 -6.26 -18.75 2.35
N ALA A 278 -6.20 -19.53 3.43
CA ALA A 278 -6.67 -20.91 3.46
C ALA A 278 -8.19 -21.06 3.19
N ALA A 279 -8.98 -20.01 3.49
CA ALA A 279 -10.39 -19.95 3.10
C ALA A 279 -10.60 -19.70 1.60
N GLY A 280 -9.59 -19.18 0.89
CA GLY A 280 -9.60 -18.86 -0.54
C GLY A 280 -9.75 -17.37 -0.87
N ALA A 281 -9.24 -16.47 -0.03
CA ALA A 281 -9.11 -15.06 -0.39
C ALA A 281 -8.08 -14.89 -1.51
N ALA A 282 -8.37 -14.05 -2.50
CA ALA A 282 -7.52 -13.81 -3.66
C ALA A 282 -6.41 -12.77 -3.40
N TRP A 283 -6.63 -11.86 -2.44
CA TRP A 283 -5.61 -11.03 -1.80
C TRP A 283 -6.11 -10.52 -0.45
N VAL A 284 -5.20 -10.07 0.41
CA VAL A 284 -5.55 -9.40 1.69
C VAL A 284 -5.16 -7.94 1.63
N THR A 285 -6.06 -7.05 2.08
CA THR A 285 -5.78 -5.61 2.17
C THR A 285 -5.56 -5.22 3.64
N VAL A 286 -4.32 -4.91 4.03
CA VAL A 286 -3.95 -4.64 5.42
C VAL A 286 -3.83 -3.13 5.66
N HIS A 287 -4.68 -2.57 6.51
CA HIS A 287 -4.40 -1.24 7.09
C HIS A 287 -3.43 -1.40 8.27
N GLY A 288 -2.22 -0.85 8.15
CA GLY A 288 -1.16 -0.90 9.17
C GLY A 288 -1.41 -0.04 10.41
N ARG A 289 -2.65 -0.01 10.92
CA ARG A 289 -3.07 0.70 12.13
C ARG A 289 -4.13 -0.12 12.88
N THR A 290 -3.98 -0.28 14.20
CA THR A 290 -4.95 -1.02 15.03
C THR A 290 -6.34 -0.37 15.02
N PRO A 291 -7.43 -1.08 15.40
CA PRO A 291 -8.77 -0.47 15.43
C PRO A 291 -8.89 0.72 16.40
N HIS A 292 -8.15 0.70 17.50
CA HIS A 292 -8.30 1.63 18.61
C HIS A 292 -7.32 2.82 18.60
N CYS A 293 -6.30 2.81 17.75
CA CYS A 293 -5.32 3.90 17.70
C CYS A 293 -5.93 5.23 17.19
N HIS A 294 -5.33 6.36 17.58
CA HIS A 294 -5.70 7.66 17.04
C HIS A 294 -5.50 7.70 15.50
N PRO A 295 -6.36 8.38 14.70
CA PRO A 295 -6.25 8.39 13.24
C PRO A 295 -4.91 8.91 12.68
N SER A 296 -4.18 9.73 13.46
CA SER A 296 -2.85 10.26 13.11
C SER A 296 -1.67 9.38 13.57
N ALA A 297 -1.92 8.23 14.21
CA ALA A 297 -0.85 7.33 14.65
C ALA A 297 0.05 6.90 13.46
N ALA A 298 1.30 6.53 13.74
CA ALA A 298 2.18 5.97 12.71
C ALA A 298 1.57 4.71 12.05
N VAL A 299 1.99 4.42 10.82
CA VAL A 299 1.64 3.16 10.14
C VAL A 299 2.71 2.13 10.47
N GLN A 300 2.28 0.97 10.96
CA GLN A 300 3.12 -0.16 11.29
C GLN A 300 3.49 -0.91 10.00
N PHE A 301 4.37 -0.31 9.18
CA PHE A 301 4.81 -0.92 7.92
C PHE A 301 5.44 -2.30 8.13
N ASP A 302 6.28 -2.45 9.15
CA ASP A 302 6.94 -3.71 9.52
C ASP A 302 5.92 -4.83 9.85
N ALA A 303 4.79 -4.49 10.49
CA ALA A 303 3.69 -5.43 10.73
C ALA A 303 3.00 -5.88 9.42
N VAL A 304 2.83 -4.97 8.45
CA VAL A 304 2.28 -5.32 7.12
C VAL A 304 3.29 -6.13 6.31
N ARG A 305 4.58 -5.81 6.41
CA ARG A 305 5.68 -6.57 5.82
C ARG A 305 5.67 -8.02 6.30
N HIS A 306 5.61 -8.25 7.61
CA HIS A 306 5.56 -9.60 8.16
C HIS A 306 4.28 -10.35 7.80
N ILE A 307 3.15 -9.66 7.61
CA ILE A 307 1.94 -10.30 7.05
C ILE A 307 2.15 -10.71 5.59
N ARG A 308 2.74 -9.84 4.75
CA ARG A 308 3.11 -10.20 3.37
C ARG A 308 4.05 -11.40 3.32
N GLU A 309 5.13 -11.37 4.09
CA GLU A 309 6.12 -12.47 4.18
C GLU A 309 5.51 -13.79 4.70
N SER A 310 4.29 -13.76 5.24
CA SER A 310 3.60 -14.92 5.82
C SER A 310 2.60 -15.63 4.91
N LEU A 311 2.32 -15.06 3.72
CA LEU A 311 1.31 -15.53 2.74
C LEU A 311 1.95 -15.84 1.37
N SER A 312 1.20 -16.56 0.53
CA SER A 312 1.49 -16.77 -0.90
C SER A 312 0.63 -15.88 -1.82
N ILE A 313 -0.55 -15.47 -1.38
CA ILE A 313 -1.42 -14.52 -2.09
C ILE A 313 -0.91 -13.06 -1.95
N PRO A 314 -1.22 -12.17 -2.91
CA PRO A 314 -0.82 -10.77 -2.83
C PRO A 314 -1.32 -10.05 -1.58
N VAL A 315 -0.57 -9.03 -1.15
CA VAL A 315 -0.95 -8.15 -0.03
C VAL A 315 -0.97 -6.70 -0.48
N VAL A 316 -2.13 -6.06 -0.30
CA VAL A 316 -2.32 -4.62 -0.53
C VAL A 316 -2.13 -3.86 0.78
N LEU A 317 -1.17 -2.95 0.81
CA LEU A 317 -0.93 -2.06 1.95
C LEU A 317 -1.88 -0.86 1.93
N ASN A 318 -2.42 -0.48 3.09
CA ASN A 318 -3.28 0.69 3.25
C ASN A 318 -2.89 1.56 4.47
N GLY A 319 -3.01 2.88 4.28
CA GLY A 319 -2.70 3.89 5.29
C GLY A 319 -1.34 4.56 5.06
N GLY A 320 -1.16 5.78 5.57
CA GLY A 320 0.08 6.56 5.45
C GLY A 320 0.26 7.24 4.10
N VAL A 321 -0.05 6.55 3.01
CA VAL A 321 0.15 7.03 1.63
C VAL A 321 -0.73 8.23 1.29
N THR A 322 -0.08 9.34 0.94
CA THR A 322 -0.70 10.62 0.53
C THR A 322 -0.48 10.98 -0.94
N ASP A 323 0.47 10.33 -1.61
CA ASP A 323 1.02 10.71 -2.92
C ASP A 323 1.89 9.57 -3.49
N VAL A 324 2.50 9.77 -4.66
CA VAL A 324 3.42 8.80 -5.29
C VAL A 324 4.71 8.53 -4.49
N SER A 325 5.29 9.53 -3.81
CA SER A 325 6.56 9.31 -3.08
C SER A 325 6.34 8.40 -1.87
N SER A 326 5.32 8.74 -1.07
CA SER A 326 4.85 7.90 0.04
C SER A 326 4.32 6.54 -0.42
N ALA A 327 3.84 6.39 -1.67
CA ALA A 327 3.50 5.09 -2.23
C ALA A 327 4.73 4.23 -2.56
N LEU A 328 5.79 4.82 -3.13
CA LEU A 328 7.05 4.14 -3.43
C LEU A 328 7.81 3.76 -2.14
N GLU A 329 7.86 4.65 -1.15
CA GLU A 329 8.41 4.36 0.18
C GLU A 329 7.66 3.19 0.84
N ALA A 330 6.33 3.26 0.86
CA ALA A 330 5.47 2.24 1.43
C ALA A 330 5.60 0.88 0.71
N ALA A 331 5.76 0.88 -0.61
CA ALA A 331 6.03 -0.32 -1.41
C ALA A 331 7.36 -0.96 -1.04
N LEU A 332 8.46 -0.21 -1.03
CA LEU A 332 9.78 -0.76 -0.71
C LEU A 332 9.93 -1.18 0.76
N ARG A 333 9.29 -0.46 1.70
CA ARG A 333 9.31 -0.82 3.12
C ARG A 333 8.58 -2.11 3.46
N THR A 334 7.58 -2.49 2.66
CA THR A 334 6.72 -3.66 2.92
C THR A 334 6.82 -4.77 1.89
N GLY A 335 7.41 -4.48 0.72
CA GLY A 335 7.34 -5.29 -0.49
C GLY A 335 6.06 -5.10 -1.32
N CYS A 336 5.02 -4.43 -0.81
CA CYS A 336 3.70 -4.39 -1.45
C CYS A 336 3.67 -3.56 -2.74
N GLY A 337 3.48 -4.21 -3.88
CA GLY A 337 3.16 -3.55 -5.16
C GLY A 337 1.71 -3.07 -5.25
N GLY A 338 0.81 -3.66 -4.44
CA GLY A 338 -0.53 -3.14 -4.19
C GLY A 338 -0.53 -2.05 -3.13
N ILE A 339 -0.78 -0.80 -3.52
CA ILE A 339 -0.77 0.36 -2.61
C ILE A 339 -2.11 1.08 -2.64
N MET A 340 -2.78 1.16 -1.49
CA MET A 340 -4.12 1.75 -1.34
C MET A 340 -4.12 3.04 -0.50
N SER A 341 -4.50 4.17 -1.10
CA SER A 341 -4.72 5.43 -0.38
C SER A 341 -6.20 5.71 -0.10
N ALA A 342 -6.45 6.42 1.00
CA ALA A 342 -7.78 6.86 1.44
C ALA A 342 -7.81 8.39 1.56
N ASN A 343 -7.28 8.94 2.66
CA ASN A 343 -7.26 10.39 2.91
C ASN A 343 -6.51 11.16 1.82
N GLY A 344 -5.35 10.67 1.35
CA GLY A 344 -4.60 11.33 0.27
C GLY A 344 -5.45 11.61 -0.97
N LEU A 345 -6.23 10.63 -1.42
CA LEU A 345 -7.16 10.79 -2.56
C LEU A 345 -8.39 11.65 -2.23
N LEU A 346 -8.80 11.76 -0.97
CA LEU A 346 -9.87 12.70 -0.55
C LEU A 346 -9.38 14.15 -0.45
N ASP A 347 -8.08 14.35 -0.18
CA ASP A 347 -7.44 15.66 -0.17
C ASP A 347 -7.03 16.09 -1.60
N ASN A 348 -6.55 15.15 -2.42
CA ASN A 348 -6.27 15.32 -3.84
C ASN A 348 -6.50 14.00 -4.62
N PRO A 349 -7.59 13.86 -5.40
CA PRO A 349 -7.82 12.68 -6.25
C PRO A 349 -6.72 12.37 -7.27
N ALA A 350 -5.89 13.36 -7.60
CA ALA A 350 -4.73 13.22 -8.49
C ALA A 350 -3.40 13.02 -7.74
N ALA A 351 -3.43 12.64 -6.45
CA ALA A 351 -2.25 12.32 -5.66
C ALA A 351 -1.32 11.27 -6.30
N PHE A 352 -1.87 10.40 -7.15
CA PHE A 352 -1.16 9.36 -7.88
C PHE A 352 -0.85 9.70 -9.35
N TYR A 353 -1.29 10.85 -9.84
CA TYR A 353 -0.91 11.33 -11.17
C TYR A 353 0.44 12.03 -11.12
N ARG A 354 1.32 11.65 -12.05
CA ARG A 354 2.66 12.18 -12.21
C ARG A 354 3.06 12.14 -13.67
N ALA A 355 3.51 13.27 -14.21
CA ALA A 355 4.12 13.35 -15.54
C ALA A 355 5.64 13.17 -15.41
N PRO A 356 6.33 12.53 -16.37
CA PRO A 356 7.79 12.38 -16.32
C PRO A 356 8.51 13.74 -16.23
N SER A 357 9.50 13.86 -15.36
CA SER A 357 10.49 14.95 -15.38
C SER A 357 11.91 14.39 -15.39
N ALA A 358 12.88 15.27 -15.64
CA ALA A 358 14.30 14.90 -15.79
C ALA A 358 15.13 15.08 -14.50
N ALA A 359 14.51 15.42 -13.36
CA ALA A 359 15.22 15.87 -12.16
C ALA A 359 15.09 14.90 -10.98
N ALA A 360 16.23 14.50 -10.41
CA ALA A 360 16.29 13.81 -9.11
C ALA A 360 16.45 14.83 -7.96
N MET A 361 16.00 14.46 -6.76
CA MET A 361 16.25 15.18 -5.52
C MET A 361 16.21 14.18 -4.35
N GLU A 362 17.01 14.39 -3.31
CA GLU A 362 17.27 13.36 -2.30
C GLU A 362 16.25 13.32 -1.14
N GLN A 363 15.93 12.11 -0.69
CA GLN A 363 15.22 11.82 0.56
C GLN A 363 15.84 10.56 1.18
N GLU A 364 16.46 10.66 2.35
CA GLU A 364 17.04 9.50 3.04
C GLU A 364 15.94 8.65 3.71
N VAL A 365 15.53 7.56 3.08
CA VAL A 365 14.65 6.58 3.73
C VAL A 365 15.49 5.62 4.57
N THR A 366 15.31 5.66 5.89
CA THR A 366 15.91 4.66 6.81
C THR A 366 14.92 3.53 7.07
N PHE A 367 15.32 2.28 6.81
CA PHE A 367 14.69 1.08 7.36
C PHE A 367 14.96 0.99 8.88
N GLY A 368 14.39 1.92 9.64
CA GLY A 368 14.47 1.93 11.09
C GLY A 368 13.60 0.83 11.68
N ALA A 369 14.23 -0.23 12.20
CA ALA A 369 13.54 -1.22 13.02
C ALA A 369 12.84 -0.51 14.18
N SER A 370 11.53 -0.72 14.35
CA SER A 370 10.78 -0.11 15.46
C SER A 370 11.03 -0.82 16.80
N CYS A 371 12.30 -1.00 17.17
CA CYS A 371 12.69 -1.07 18.57
C CYS A 371 12.37 0.28 19.20
N VAL A 372 11.17 0.37 19.79
CA VAL A 372 10.86 1.36 20.82
C VAL A 372 12.02 1.33 21.81
N ARG A 373 12.73 2.45 21.97
CA ARG A 373 13.60 2.60 23.14
C ARG A 373 12.70 2.49 24.34
N TRP A 374 12.91 1.45 25.14
CA TRP A 374 12.33 1.35 26.46
C TRP A 374 13.09 2.36 27.32
N GLU A 375 12.61 3.61 27.33
CA GLU A 375 13.04 4.58 28.33
C GLU A 375 12.54 4.06 29.67
N GLU A 376 13.45 3.89 30.64
CA GLU A 376 13.07 3.43 31.96
C GLU A 376 12.09 4.44 32.59
N PRO A 377 10.93 4.00 33.10
CA PRO A 377 9.93 4.91 33.63
C PRO A 377 10.53 5.71 34.79
N THR A 378 10.28 7.01 34.83
CA THR A 378 10.88 7.89 35.84
C THR A 378 10.42 7.46 37.24
N GLU A 379 11.18 7.79 38.29
CA GLU A 379 10.85 7.40 39.68
C GLU A 379 9.40 7.78 40.06
N ARG A 380 8.94 8.96 39.61
CA ARG A 380 7.56 9.46 39.79
C ARG A 380 6.47 8.64 39.09
N GLU A 381 6.82 7.85 38.08
CA GLU A 381 5.91 6.95 37.37
C GLU A 381 5.92 5.56 38.01
N GLN A 382 7.07 5.11 38.52
CA GLN A 382 7.20 3.87 39.29
C GLN A 382 6.37 3.93 40.58
N GLU A 383 6.50 5.01 41.37
CA GLU A 383 5.68 5.27 42.57
C GLU A 383 4.17 5.21 42.30
N ARG A 384 3.75 5.57 41.07
CA ARG A 384 2.35 5.63 40.68
C ARG A 384 1.75 4.25 40.39
N CYS A 385 2.56 3.30 39.92
CA CYS A 385 2.14 1.92 39.69
C CYS A 385 2.07 1.07 40.97
N THR A 386 2.85 1.41 42.02
CA THR A 386 2.92 0.62 43.27
C THR A 386 1.73 0.80 44.23
N SER A 387 0.72 1.62 43.90
CA SER A 387 -0.34 2.03 44.84
C SER A 387 -1.74 1.42 44.62
N MET A 388 -1.90 0.42 43.74
CA MET A 388 -3.23 -0.12 43.37
C MET A 388 -3.36 -1.66 43.31
N THR A 389 -2.77 -2.39 44.27
CA THR A 389 -3.14 -3.81 44.51
C THR A 389 -3.15 -4.21 45.99
N GLU A 390 -4.17 -3.79 46.74
CA GLU A 390 -4.57 -4.46 47.99
C GLU A 390 -6.08 -4.75 47.99
N ASN A 391 -6.49 -5.89 47.42
CA ASN A 391 -7.22 -6.96 48.12
C ASN A 391 -7.69 -8.09 47.18
N ALA A 392 -7.69 -9.31 47.73
CA ALA A 392 -8.50 -10.52 47.45
C ALA A 392 -9.21 -10.72 46.07
N SER A 393 -9.22 -11.91 45.46
CA SER A 393 -8.66 -13.21 45.91
C SER A 393 -8.51 -14.26 44.77
N SER A 394 -7.54 -15.16 44.97
CA SER A 394 -7.39 -16.48 44.32
C SER A 394 -8.57 -17.44 44.68
N PRO A 395 -8.74 -18.67 44.11
CA PRO A 395 -7.78 -19.43 43.28
C PRO A 395 -8.34 -20.25 42.08
N PHE A 396 -7.45 -20.61 41.14
CA PHE A 396 -7.02 -22.02 40.92
C PHE A 396 -5.81 -22.11 39.97
N THR A 397 -5.07 -23.23 40.02
CA THR A 397 -3.71 -23.39 39.45
C THR A 397 -3.65 -24.47 38.33
N PRO A 398 -2.49 -24.82 37.72
CA PRO A 398 -2.35 -24.75 36.26
C PRO A 398 -2.49 -26.09 35.52
N ILE A 399 -2.64 -26.02 34.19
CA ILE A 399 -2.41 -27.14 33.27
C ILE A 399 -1.11 -26.87 32.47
N ARG A 400 -0.34 -27.94 32.23
CA ARG A 400 1.02 -27.91 31.65
C ARG A 400 1.02 -27.77 30.11
N PRO A 401 2.13 -27.30 29.50
CA PRO A 401 2.25 -27.18 28.05
C PRO A 401 2.26 -28.54 27.35
N VAL A 402 1.74 -28.58 26.13
CA VAL A 402 1.81 -29.70 25.18
C VAL A 402 2.67 -29.28 23.99
N SER A 403 3.48 -30.18 23.43
CA SER A 403 4.53 -29.87 22.44
C SER A 403 4.54 -30.86 21.26
N PHE A 404 5.18 -30.43 20.15
CA PHE A 404 5.44 -31.20 18.91
C PHE A 404 4.20 -31.48 18.02
N ILE A 405 4.29 -31.73 16.70
CA ILE A 405 5.40 -31.81 15.71
C ILE A 405 4.84 -31.32 14.33
N TRP A 406 5.56 -30.94 13.26
CA TRP A 406 6.97 -30.94 12.82
C TRP A 406 7.25 -29.54 12.15
N ALA A 407 7.89 -29.23 11.01
CA ALA A 407 8.72 -29.84 9.94
C ALA A 407 9.48 -28.72 9.17
N PRO A 408 10.50 -29.00 8.32
CA PRO A 408 11.31 -30.21 8.15
C PRO A 408 12.73 -30.03 8.74
N ARG A 409 13.68 -30.94 8.42
CA ARG A 409 15.03 -31.02 9.05
C ARG A 409 16.12 -30.36 8.20
N HIS A 410 17.14 -29.80 8.86
CA HIS A 410 18.53 -29.85 8.36
C HIS A 410 19.50 -30.16 9.52
N ALA A 411 20.74 -30.52 9.16
CA ALA A 411 21.73 -31.27 9.96
C ALA A 411 21.92 -30.85 11.43
N VAL A 412 22.07 -31.87 12.30
CA VAL A 412 22.74 -31.73 13.60
C VAL A 412 24.25 -31.70 13.35
N LEU A 413 24.94 -30.68 13.85
CA LEU A 413 26.38 -30.71 14.10
C LEU A 413 26.62 -30.51 15.59
N SER A 414 27.29 -31.48 16.22
CA SER A 414 27.62 -31.46 17.64
C SER A 414 28.89 -30.64 17.88
N GLY A 415 28.74 -29.37 18.26
CA GLY A 415 29.84 -28.50 18.65
C GLY A 415 29.34 -27.28 19.42
N GLY A 416 29.94 -26.99 20.57
CA GLY A 416 29.54 -25.88 21.43
C GLY A 416 30.04 -24.53 20.90
N VAL A 417 29.26 -23.91 20.02
CA VAL A 417 29.43 -22.50 19.62
C VAL A 417 28.07 -21.82 19.78
N ALA A 418 28.05 -20.60 20.33
CA ALA A 418 26.81 -19.81 20.40
C ALA A 418 26.27 -19.57 18.98
N PRO A 419 24.94 -19.49 18.78
CA PRO A 419 24.40 -19.06 17.49
C PRO A 419 25.00 -17.69 17.15
N PRO A 420 25.35 -17.43 15.87
CA PRO A 420 25.79 -16.09 15.48
C PRO A 420 24.69 -15.08 15.84
N PRO A 421 25.03 -13.82 16.18
CA PRO A 421 24.03 -12.79 16.37
C PRO A 421 23.13 -12.71 15.13
N PRO A 422 21.83 -12.39 15.28
CA PRO A 422 20.97 -12.16 14.13
C PRO A 422 21.65 -11.14 13.21
N PRO A 423 21.64 -11.35 11.88
CA PRO A 423 22.35 -10.47 10.96
C PRO A 423 21.91 -9.02 11.20
N SER A 424 22.88 -8.14 11.37
CA SER A 424 22.63 -6.72 11.62
C SER A 424 21.64 -6.19 10.57
N PRO A 425 20.58 -5.47 10.97
CA PRO A 425 19.52 -5.08 10.05
C PRO A 425 20.13 -4.30 8.88
N THR A 426 19.97 -4.81 7.66
CA THR A 426 20.53 -4.18 6.46
C THR A 426 19.83 -2.85 6.24
N VAL A 427 20.48 -1.76 6.66
CA VAL A 427 19.97 -0.39 6.48
C VAL A 427 20.16 0.00 5.03
N PHE A 428 19.20 -0.40 4.19
CA PHE A 428 19.12 0.07 2.81
C PHE A 428 18.76 1.56 2.82
N ARG A 429 19.78 2.41 2.80
CA ARG A 429 19.62 3.82 2.44
C ARG A 429 19.32 3.88 0.96
N TYR A 430 18.15 4.39 0.60
CA TYR A 430 17.79 4.67 -0.78
C TYR A 430 17.08 6.02 -0.87
N THR A 431 17.19 6.62 -2.04
CA THR A 431 16.56 7.89 -2.40
C THR A 431 15.41 7.63 -3.35
N VAL A 432 14.18 8.01 -2.97
CA VAL A 432 13.08 8.15 -3.94
C VAL A 432 13.29 9.48 -4.67
N PRO A 433 13.65 9.50 -5.96
CA PRO A 433 14.01 10.75 -6.62
C PRO A 433 12.76 11.50 -7.07
N ALA A 434 12.83 12.84 -7.07
CA ALA A 434 11.72 13.74 -7.44
C ALA A 434 11.41 13.80 -8.97
N MET A 435 11.55 12.68 -9.68
CA MET A 435 11.53 12.52 -11.15
C MET A 435 10.20 12.83 -11.86
N TRP A 436 9.26 13.49 -11.20
CA TRP A 436 7.93 13.71 -11.74
C TRP A 436 7.32 15.04 -11.32
N GLU A 437 7.06 15.88 -12.31
CA GLU A 437 6.36 17.15 -12.12
C GLU A 437 4.84 16.98 -12.03
N ALA A 438 4.21 17.91 -11.31
CA ALA A 438 2.76 18.00 -11.21
C ALA A 438 2.23 18.86 -12.37
N VAL A 439 2.09 18.25 -13.54
CA VAL A 439 1.56 18.90 -14.76
C VAL A 439 0.04 19.18 -14.69
N ILE A 440 -0.63 18.82 -13.59
CA ILE A 440 -2.03 19.15 -13.31
C ILE A 440 -2.16 20.03 -12.06
N THR A 441 -3.00 21.06 -12.14
CA THR A 441 -3.39 21.90 -11.02
C THR A 441 -4.54 21.29 -10.22
N PRO A 442 -4.64 21.52 -8.90
CA PRO A 442 -5.79 21.06 -8.12
C PRO A 442 -7.14 21.64 -8.60
N ARG A 443 -7.15 22.78 -9.31
CA ARG A 443 -8.37 23.39 -9.87
C ARG A 443 -8.97 22.53 -10.99
N GLU A 444 -8.14 21.92 -11.84
CA GLU A 444 -8.60 20.98 -12.88
C GLU A 444 -9.23 19.74 -12.25
N VAL A 445 -8.59 19.17 -11.22
CA VAL A 445 -9.10 18.01 -10.47
C VAL A 445 -10.44 18.30 -9.79
N ILE A 446 -10.58 19.47 -9.14
CA ILE A 446 -11.84 19.93 -8.54
C ILE A 446 -12.93 20.11 -9.61
N SER A 447 -12.56 20.67 -10.76
CA SER A 447 -13.49 20.91 -11.88
C SER A 447 -13.99 19.60 -12.49
N ASP A 448 -13.09 18.65 -12.75
CA ASP A 448 -13.44 17.31 -13.24
C ASP A 448 -14.31 16.56 -12.24
N PHE A 449 -14.03 16.66 -10.94
CA PHE A 449 -14.90 16.09 -9.91
C PHE A 449 -16.31 16.68 -9.94
N VAL A 450 -16.48 17.98 -10.14
CA VAL A 450 -17.82 18.60 -10.19
C VAL A 450 -18.56 18.28 -11.50
N ARG A 451 -17.87 18.15 -12.65
CA ARG A 451 -18.45 17.60 -13.88
C ARG A 451 -18.96 16.18 -13.66
N CYS A 452 -18.13 15.31 -13.09
CA CYS A 452 -18.51 13.95 -12.73
C CYS A 452 -19.68 13.93 -11.73
N ALA A 453 -19.69 14.78 -10.71
CA ALA A 453 -20.77 14.86 -9.73
C ALA A 453 -22.12 15.27 -10.35
N ILE A 454 -22.11 16.11 -11.38
CA ILE A 454 -23.30 16.42 -12.18
C ILE A 454 -23.68 15.20 -13.04
N ARG A 455 -22.73 14.65 -13.81
CA ARG A 455 -22.98 13.53 -14.75
C ARG A 455 -23.45 12.23 -14.08
N THR A 456 -23.08 11.97 -12.81
CA THR A 456 -23.50 10.77 -12.06
C THR A 456 -24.56 11.06 -10.98
N ASP A 457 -25.28 12.19 -11.06
CA ASP A 457 -26.26 12.68 -10.08
C ASP A 457 -25.84 12.47 -8.61
N LEU A 458 -24.62 12.94 -8.29
CA LEU A 458 -24.06 12.77 -6.96
C LEU A 458 -24.85 13.59 -5.93
N ALA A 459 -25.36 12.94 -4.88
CA ALA A 459 -26.05 13.60 -3.78
C ALA A 459 -25.25 14.80 -3.24
N VAL A 460 -25.81 16.01 -3.37
CA VAL A 460 -25.14 17.30 -3.16
C VAL A 460 -24.33 17.42 -1.87
N PRO A 461 -24.78 16.92 -0.69
CA PRO A 461 -23.95 16.94 0.52
C PRO A 461 -22.61 16.21 0.37
N THR A 462 -22.54 15.17 -0.47
CA THR A 462 -21.31 14.44 -0.79
C THR A 462 -20.43 15.23 -1.77
N THR A 463 -21.03 15.87 -2.78
CA THR A 463 -20.33 16.80 -3.69
C THR A 463 -19.66 17.92 -2.89
N VAL A 464 -20.43 18.57 -2.01
CA VAL A 464 -19.95 19.63 -1.12
C VAL A 464 -18.89 19.14 -0.14
N GLN A 465 -19.05 17.95 0.46
CA GLN A 465 -18.04 17.35 1.35
C GLN A 465 -16.68 17.18 0.66
N HIS A 466 -16.67 16.67 -0.58
CA HIS A 466 -15.45 16.52 -1.38
C HIS A 466 -14.87 17.88 -1.78
N VAL A 467 -15.70 18.80 -2.32
CA VAL A 467 -15.27 20.15 -2.73
C VAL A 467 -14.66 20.92 -1.56
N LEU A 468 -15.29 20.95 -0.39
CA LEU A 468 -14.77 21.62 0.81
C LEU A 468 -13.41 21.08 1.28
N ARG A 469 -13.10 19.81 0.96
CA ARG A 469 -11.85 19.16 1.33
C ARG A 469 -10.75 19.43 0.30
N MET A 470 -11.00 19.18 -0.98
CA MET A 470 -10.02 19.45 -2.06
C MET A 470 -9.73 20.95 -2.20
N ALA A 471 -10.78 21.79 -2.14
CA ALA A 471 -10.63 23.24 -2.35
C ALA A 471 -10.15 24.00 -1.10
N ARG A 472 -9.78 23.32 0.00
CA ARG A 472 -9.56 23.91 1.34
C ARG A 472 -8.63 25.13 1.38
N VAL A 473 -7.68 25.22 0.45
CA VAL A 473 -6.71 26.32 0.32
C VAL A 473 -7.19 27.48 -0.58
N TYR A 474 -8.24 27.28 -1.37
CA TYR A 474 -8.82 28.29 -2.27
C TYR A 474 -10.11 28.93 -1.72
N VAL A 475 -10.78 28.30 -0.75
CA VAL A 475 -12.03 28.80 -0.16
C VAL A 475 -11.80 29.48 1.19
N SER A 476 -12.31 30.70 1.34
CA SER A 476 -12.39 31.43 2.61
C SER A 476 -13.40 30.79 3.58
N PRO A 477 -13.41 31.18 4.88
CA PRO A 477 -14.45 30.75 5.81
C PRO A 477 -15.87 31.11 5.36
N ALA A 478 -16.07 32.24 4.68
CA ALA A 478 -17.39 32.68 4.21
C ALA A 478 -17.88 31.80 3.05
N GLU A 479 -17.03 31.54 2.05
CA GLU A 479 -17.36 30.68 0.90
C GLU A 479 -17.58 29.23 1.34
N ARG A 480 -16.84 28.72 2.34
CA ARG A 480 -17.11 27.40 2.94
C ARG A 480 -18.50 27.32 3.55
N ASN A 481 -18.93 28.34 4.27
CA ASN A 481 -20.27 28.40 4.85
C ASN A 481 -21.34 28.49 3.76
N HIS A 482 -21.09 29.25 2.68
CA HIS A 482 -22.00 29.31 1.53
C HIS A 482 -22.12 27.96 0.81
N LEU A 483 -21.00 27.31 0.46
CA LEU A 483 -20.95 25.98 -0.16
C LEU A 483 -21.73 24.93 0.66
N ALA A 484 -21.66 24.97 2.00
CA ALA A 484 -22.43 24.09 2.89
C ALA A 484 -23.97 24.29 2.82
N LEU A 485 -24.43 25.47 2.38
CA LEU A 485 -25.85 25.80 2.24
C LEU A 485 -26.41 25.47 0.85
N LEU A 486 -25.58 25.10 -0.12
CA LEU A 486 -25.99 24.78 -1.50
C LEU A 486 -26.81 23.49 -1.59
N ARG A 487 -27.70 23.43 -2.60
CA ARG A 487 -28.73 22.37 -2.72
C ARG A 487 -28.85 21.75 -4.12
N SER A 488 -28.01 22.14 -5.09
CA SER A 488 -27.86 21.46 -6.38
C SER A 488 -26.39 21.44 -6.83
N ASN A 489 -25.97 20.41 -7.58
CA ASN A 489 -24.59 20.38 -8.11
C ASN A 489 -24.32 21.53 -9.10
N LEU A 490 -25.36 22.04 -9.78
CA LEU A 490 -25.27 23.25 -10.61
C LEU A 490 -24.99 24.52 -9.78
N SER A 491 -25.58 24.65 -8.58
CA SER A 491 -25.24 25.76 -7.67
C SER A 491 -23.80 25.66 -7.13
N VAL A 492 -23.29 24.44 -6.90
CA VAL A 492 -21.88 24.22 -6.55
C VAL A 492 -20.97 24.62 -7.71
N LEU A 493 -21.33 24.26 -8.95
CA LEU A 493 -20.60 24.68 -10.15
C LEU A 493 -20.57 26.22 -10.32
N SER A 494 -21.72 26.90 -10.16
CA SER A 494 -21.80 28.37 -10.25
C SER A 494 -20.90 29.03 -9.20
N CYS A 495 -21.02 28.64 -7.93
CA CYS A 495 -20.19 29.16 -6.85
C CYS A 495 -18.69 28.96 -7.13
N LEU A 496 -18.28 27.78 -7.63
CA LEU A 496 -16.88 27.53 -7.98
C LEU A 496 -16.39 28.33 -9.20
N GLN A 497 -17.27 28.71 -10.12
CA GLN A 497 -16.96 29.63 -11.22
C GLN A 497 -16.81 31.08 -10.72
N GLU A 498 -17.72 31.52 -9.85
CA GLU A 498 -17.72 32.86 -9.24
C GLU A 498 -16.44 33.14 -8.42
N ILE A 499 -15.97 32.15 -7.66
CA ILE A 499 -14.70 32.26 -6.88
C ILE A 499 -13.44 31.88 -7.69
N GLY A 500 -13.58 31.62 -9.00
CA GLY A 500 -12.45 31.30 -9.89
C GLY A 500 -11.73 29.97 -9.64
N VAL A 501 -12.34 29.03 -8.90
CA VAL A 501 -11.79 27.69 -8.64
C VAL A 501 -12.08 26.73 -9.79
N TYR A 502 -13.20 26.89 -10.49
CA TYR A 502 -13.55 26.08 -11.66
C TYR A 502 -12.82 26.55 -12.92
N VAL A 503 -12.28 25.61 -13.69
CA VAL A 503 -11.66 25.83 -15.00
C VAL A 503 -12.37 25.02 -16.08
N LYS A 504 -12.57 25.61 -17.27
CA LYS A 504 -13.34 24.97 -18.36
C LYS A 504 -12.60 23.82 -19.04
N GLU A 505 -11.28 23.84 -19.03
CA GLU A 505 -10.36 23.00 -19.84
C GLU A 505 -10.03 21.63 -19.20
N GLY A 506 -10.77 21.22 -18.16
CA GLY A 506 -10.52 19.97 -17.45
C GLY A 506 -10.71 18.72 -18.33
N HIS A 507 -10.03 17.64 -17.96
CA HIS A 507 -9.78 16.51 -18.85
C HIS A 507 -10.88 15.45 -18.84
N ILE A 508 -11.97 15.66 -18.09
CA ILE A 508 -13.21 14.88 -18.21
C ILE A 508 -14.24 15.75 -18.94
N GLY A 509 -14.71 15.28 -20.11
CA GLY A 509 -15.59 16.04 -20.99
C GLY A 509 -16.89 16.50 -20.33
N CYS A 510 -17.32 17.71 -20.66
CA CYS A 510 -18.52 18.36 -20.12
C CYS A 510 -19.76 18.22 -21.03
N GLU A 511 -19.75 17.20 -21.90
CA GLU A 511 -20.86 16.77 -22.77
C GLU A 511 -22.08 16.29 -21.96
#